data_AF-A0A955PYG2-F1
#
_entry.id   AF-A0A955PYG2-F1
#
_cell.length_a   1.000
_cell.length_b   1.000
_cell.length_c   1.000
_cell.angle_alpha   90.00
_cell.angle_beta   90.00
_cell.angle_gamma   90.00
#
_symmetry.space_group_name_H-M   'P 1'
#
loop_
_entity.id
_entity.type
_entity.pdbx_description
1 polymer ?
#
loop_
_entity_poly.entity_id
_entity_poly.type
_entity_poly.pdbx_seq_one_letter_code
_entity_poly.pdbx_strand_id
1 'polypeptide(L)'
;MIHHERVKPPPHIYPPDEWNLIEKEFYPPFMEMTETIFAIGNGYLGMRGCGEEGVPVVQNGTFVNGFYESWPIIYGEEAFGFARTGQTIVNVTDSKKIKL
;
A
#
# COMPACT_ATOMS: atom_id res chain seq x y z
N MET A 1 -4.71 -19.42 -13.07
CA MET A 1 -5.38 -18.16 -12.70
C MET A 1 -5.83 -18.32 -11.25
N ILE A 2 -5.19 -17.62 -10.32
CA ILE A 2 -5.46 -17.78 -8.88
C ILE A 2 -6.79 -17.09 -8.60
N HIS A 3 -7.83 -17.85 -8.28
CA HIS A 3 -9.15 -17.31 -7.94
C HIS A 3 -9.12 -16.95 -6.45
N HIS A 4 -8.98 -15.66 -6.14
CA HIS A 4 -9.14 -15.20 -4.76
C HIS A 4 -10.64 -15.12 -4.43
N GLU A 5 -11.04 -15.67 -3.29
CA GLU A 5 -12.39 -15.46 -2.76
C GLU A 5 -12.54 -13.97 -2.38
N ARG A 6 -13.60 -13.33 -2.86
CA ARG A 6 -13.87 -11.92 -2.52
C ARG A 6 -14.49 -11.86 -1.13
N VAL A 7 -13.68 -11.49 -0.14
CA VAL A 7 -14.16 -11.23 1.21
C VAL A 7 -14.94 -9.91 1.22
N LYS A 8 -16.17 -9.93 1.73
CA LYS A 8 -17.00 -8.72 1.86
C LYS A 8 -16.81 -8.12 3.27
N PRO A 9 -16.52 -6.81 3.38
CA PRO A 9 -16.42 -6.16 4.69
C PRO A 9 -17.78 -6.15 5.40
N PRO A 10 -17.82 -6.27 6.75
CA PRO A 10 -19.07 -6.19 7.50
C PRO A 10 -19.73 -4.80 7.36
N PRO A 11 -20.98 -4.69 6.90
CA PRO A 11 -21.59 -3.40 6.57
C PRO A 11 -21.92 -2.52 7.78
N HIS A 12 -21.93 -3.08 9.00
CA HIS A 12 -22.08 -2.30 10.23
C HIS A 12 -20.79 -1.58 10.62
N ILE A 13 -19.63 -2.13 10.23
CA ILE A 13 -18.28 -1.53 10.43
C ILE A 13 -17.94 -0.60 9.26
N TYR A 14 -18.17 -1.09 8.03
CA TYR A 14 -17.90 -0.37 6.78
C TYR A 14 -19.21 -0.12 6.04
N PRO A 15 -20.03 0.86 6.49
CA PRO A 15 -21.28 1.17 5.82
C PRO A 15 -21.04 1.77 4.44
N PRO A 16 -21.93 1.52 3.47
CA PRO A 16 -21.89 2.22 2.20
C PRO A 16 -22.21 3.71 2.41
N ASP A 17 -21.43 4.57 1.77
CA ASP A 17 -21.66 6.00 1.67
C ASP A 17 -21.35 6.45 0.24
N GLU A 18 -22.02 7.49 -0.25
CA GLU A 18 -21.92 7.92 -1.65
C GLU A 18 -20.54 8.47 -2.00
N TRP A 19 -19.88 9.12 -1.03
CA TRP A 19 -18.63 9.86 -1.27
C TRP A 19 -17.51 9.50 -0.32
N ASN A 20 -17.82 8.81 0.78
CA ASN A 20 -16.87 8.49 1.82
C ASN A 20 -16.60 6.98 1.89
N LEU A 21 -15.35 6.64 2.18
CA LEU A 21 -15.02 5.34 2.76
C LEU A 21 -15.04 5.53 4.27
N ILE A 22 -15.82 4.71 4.97
CA ILE A 22 -16.04 4.86 6.41
C ILE A 22 -15.62 3.57 7.11
N GLU A 23 -14.78 3.69 8.13
CA GLU A 23 -14.53 2.66 9.14
C GLU A 23 -15.07 3.16 10.47
N LYS A 24 -16.11 2.50 11.01
CA LYS A 24 -16.73 2.90 12.28
C LYS A 24 -15.99 2.38 13.50
N GLU A 25 -15.34 1.24 13.36
CA GLU A 25 -14.68 0.51 14.44
C GLU A 25 -13.42 -0.15 13.90
N PHE A 26 -12.37 -0.19 14.73
CA PHE A 26 -11.13 -0.86 14.37
C PHE A 26 -11.34 -2.38 14.26
N TYR A 27 -11.12 -2.94 13.07
CA TYR A 27 -11.34 -4.36 12.78
C TYR A 27 -10.07 -5.04 12.25
N PRO A 28 -9.25 -5.67 13.12
CA PRO A 28 -7.96 -6.26 12.75
C PRO A 28 -7.94 -7.19 11.53
N PRO A 29 -8.98 -8.03 11.28
CA PRO A 29 -8.98 -8.91 10.12
C PRO A 29 -8.93 -8.19 8.75
N PHE A 30 -9.24 -6.89 8.70
CA PHE A 30 -9.21 -6.08 7.48
C PHE A 30 -8.06 -5.05 7.45
N MET A 31 -7.17 -5.03 8.45
CA MET A 31 -6.14 -4.00 8.60
C MET A 31 -5.27 -3.79 7.36
N GLU A 32 -4.78 -4.87 6.74
CA GLU A 32 -3.95 -4.78 5.52
C GLU A 32 -4.71 -4.14 4.34
N MET A 33 -6.01 -4.42 4.25
CA MET A 33 -6.89 -3.88 3.23
C MET A 33 -7.21 -2.41 3.52
N THR A 34 -7.48 -2.05 4.78
CA THR A 34 -7.79 -0.67 5.16
C THR A 34 -6.58 0.24 4.99
N GLU A 35 -5.37 -0.20 5.36
CA GLU A 35 -4.12 0.53 5.06
C GLU A 35 -3.93 0.82 3.55
N THR A 36 -4.46 -0.05 2.69
CA THR A 36 -4.39 0.13 1.23
C THR A 36 -5.47 1.07 0.71
N ILE A 37 -6.73 0.85 1.12
CA ILE A 37 -7.89 1.56 0.57
C ILE A 37 -7.98 3.01 1.08
N PHE A 38 -7.48 3.27 2.29
CA PHE A 38 -7.40 4.61 2.89
C PHE A 38 -6.08 5.33 2.56
N ALA A 39 -5.29 4.82 1.61
CA ALA A 39 -4.08 5.50 1.17
C ALA A 39 -4.41 6.87 0.55
N ILE A 40 -3.56 7.86 0.82
CA ILE A 40 -3.67 9.22 0.27
C ILE A 40 -2.47 9.54 -0.61
N GLY A 41 -2.64 10.42 -1.60
CA GLY A 41 -1.54 10.89 -2.42
C GLY A 41 -1.92 12.06 -3.32
N ASN A 42 -0.90 12.81 -3.75
CA ASN A 42 -1.05 14.01 -4.59
C ASN A 42 -0.32 13.92 -5.94
N GLY A 43 0.05 12.71 -6.36
CA GLY A 43 0.83 12.45 -7.58
C GLY A 43 2.35 12.61 -7.41
N TYR A 44 2.81 13.31 -6.37
CA TYR A 44 4.22 13.40 -6.01
C TYR A 44 4.56 12.56 -4.77
N LEU A 45 3.78 12.70 -3.70
CA LEU A 45 3.89 11.95 -2.45
C LEU A 45 2.65 11.08 -2.28
N GLY A 46 2.83 9.84 -1.85
CA GLY A 46 1.76 8.91 -1.50
C GLY A 46 2.08 8.17 -0.20
N MET A 47 1.05 7.89 0.59
CA MET A 47 1.18 7.20 1.87
C MET A 47 0.04 6.21 2.07
N ARG A 48 0.33 5.05 2.64
CA ARG A 48 -0.68 4.09 3.09
C ARG A 48 -1.44 4.66 4.30
N GLY A 49 -2.71 4.28 4.44
CA GLY A 49 -3.61 4.72 5.50
C GLY A 49 -3.34 4.03 6.84
N CYS A 50 -2.09 4.01 7.28
CA CYS A 50 -1.67 3.46 8.57
C CYS A 50 -1.86 4.48 9.69
N GLY A 51 -2.08 4.03 10.93
CA GLY A 51 -2.15 4.92 12.10
C GLY A 51 -0.83 5.67 12.36
N GLU A 52 -0.92 6.97 12.63
CA GLU A 52 0.21 7.87 12.87
C GLU A 52 0.98 7.50 14.17
N GLU A 53 0.33 6.81 15.13
CA GLU A 53 0.97 6.31 16.36
C GLU A 53 2.01 5.20 16.09
N GLY A 54 1.98 4.62 14.88
CA GLY A 54 2.96 3.67 14.37
C GLY A 54 2.68 2.20 14.71
N VAL A 55 1.73 1.91 15.61
CA VAL A 55 1.23 0.54 15.88
C VAL A 55 -0.26 0.59 16.28
N PRO A 56 -1.07 -0.40 15.87
CA PRO A 56 -0.74 -1.57 15.06
C PRO A 56 -0.58 -1.23 13.57
N VAL A 57 0.29 -1.96 12.86
CA VAL A 57 0.55 -1.79 11.43
C VAL A 57 0.92 -3.13 10.79
N VAL A 58 0.37 -3.42 9.61
CA VAL A 58 0.74 -4.56 8.77
C VAL A 58 1.86 -4.16 7.82
N GLN A 59 1.64 -3.14 6.98
CA GLN A 59 2.67 -2.58 6.10
C GLN A 59 2.61 -1.06 6.03
N ASN A 60 3.57 -0.39 6.68
CA ASN A 60 3.75 1.05 6.55
C ASN A 60 4.40 1.39 5.21
N GLY A 61 3.86 2.38 4.51
CA GLY A 61 4.36 2.83 3.21
C GLY A 61 4.27 4.33 3.05
N THR A 62 5.40 4.96 2.72
CA THR A 62 5.51 6.34 2.23
C THR A 62 6.34 6.29 0.95
N PHE A 63 5.86 6.92 -0.12
CA PHE A 63 6.44 6.80 -1.45
C PHE A 63 6.54 8.17 -2.12
N VAL A 64 7.69 8.43 -2.75
CA VAL A 64 7.91 9.62 -3.56
C VAL A 64 7.99 9.19 -5.03
N ASN A 65 7.20 9.84 -5.88
CA ASN A 65 7.18 9.59 -7.31
C ASN A 65 8.58 9.85 -7.91
N GLY A 66 9.09 8.87 -8.66
CA GLY A 66 10.42 8.90 -9.24
C GLY A 66 11.56 8.52 -8.28
N PHE A 67 11.26 8.18 -7.01
CA PHE A 67 12.26 7.63 -6.09
C PHE A 67 12.23 6.10 -6.13
N TYR A 68 13.23 5.50 -6.77
CA TYR A 68 13.30 4.06 -6.99
C TYR A 68 14.73 3.54 -6.87
N GLU A 69 14.84 2.25 -6.59
CA GLU A 69 16.09 1.50 -6.69
C GLU A 69 16.21 0.89 -8.10
N SER A 70 17.44 0.77 -8.59
CA SER A 70 17.74 0.08 -9.86
C SER A 70 18.65 -1.10 -9.62
N TRP A 71 18.40 -2.24 -10.26
CA TRP A 71 19.23 -3.44 -10.16
C TRP A 71 19.35 -4.15 -11.51
N PRO A 72 20.44 -4.91 -11.74
CA PRO A 72 20.55 -5.74 -12.94
C PRO A 72 19.54 -6.89 -12.90
N ILE A 73 18.81 -7.12 -13.98
CA ILE A 73 17.90 -8.27 -14.10
C ILE A 73 18.70 -9.52 -14.46
N ILE A 74 18.51 -10.58 -13.69
CA ILE A 74 19.13 -11.88 -13.94
C ILE A 74 18.08 -12.81 -14.53
N TYR A 75 18.24 -13.15 -15.80
CA TYR A 75 17.41 -14.13 -16.49
C TYR A 75 18.07 -15.51 -16.47
N GLY A 76 17.25 -16.56 -16.56
CA GLY A 76 17.76 -17.92 -16.78
C GLY A 76 18.27 -18.17 -18.20
N GLU A 77 17.94 -17.29 -19.15
CA GLU A 77 18.34 -17.35 -20.57
C GLU A 77 18.52 -15.93 -21.14
N GLU A 78 19.36 -15.77 -22.16
CA GLU A 78 19.53 -14.49 -22.87
C GLU A 78 18.73 -14.50 -24.18
N ALA A 79 17.91 -13.46 -24.37
CA ALA A 79 17.20 -13.21 -25.62
C ALA A 79 17.33 -11.75 -26.03
N PHE A 80 17.27 -11.51 -27.34
CA PHE A 80 17.34 -10.16 -27.89
C PHE A 80 16.14 -9.32 -27.41
N GLY A 81 16.42 -8.10 -26.93
CA GLY A 81 15.40 -7.15 -26.47
C GLY A 81 14.97 -7.29 -25.01
N PHE A 82 15.54 -8.22 -24.24
CA PHE A 82 15.26 -8.31 -22.81
C PHE A 82 15.75 -7.07 -22.05
N ALA A 83 14.95 -6.61 -21.10
CA ALA A 83 15.29 -5.49 -20.24
C ALA A 83 16.48 -5.86 -19.35
N ARG A 84 17.55 -5.05 -19.32
CA ARG A 84 18.76 -5.37 -18.54
C ARG A 84 18.70 -4.85 -17.10
N THR A 85 17.84 -3.86 -16.86
CA THR A 85 17.76 -3.13 -15.59
C THR A 85 16.32 -3.11 -15.10
N GLY A 86 16.11 -3.53 -13.86
CA GLY A 86 14.84 -3.42 -13.15
C GLY A 86 14.80 -2.13 -12.34
N GLN A 87 13.60 -1.58 -12.17
CA GLN A 87 13.34 -0.40 -11.35
C GLN A 87 12.10 -0.65 -10.50
N THR A 88 12.19 -0.39 -9.19
CA THR A 88 11.10 -0.57 -8.21
C THR A 88 11.08 0.65 -7.33
N ILE A 89 9.90 1.26 -7.21
CA ILE A 89 9.66 2.32 -6.23
C ILE A 89 9.91 1.76 -4.82
N VAL A 90 10.69 2.47 -4.02
CA VAL A 90 11.03 2.01 -2.68
C VAL A 90 10.29 2.82 -1.63
N ASN A 91 9.98 2.15 -0.52
CA ASN A 91 9.44 2.81 0.66
C ASN A 91 10.49 3.78 1.22
N VAL A 92 10.12 5.05 1.39
CA VAL A 92 10.99 6.07 1.98
C VAL A 92 10.73 6.20 3.49
N THR A 93 11.44 7.11 4.14
CA THR A 93 11.25 7.41 5.55
C THR A 93 9.79 7.78 5.85
N ASP A 94 9.24 7.18 6.90
CA ASP A 94 7.88 7.47 7.34
C ASP A 94 7.77 8.91 7.86
N SER A 95 6.88 9.68 7.24
CA SER A 95 6.63 11.08 7.56
C SER A 95 5.41 11.29 8.48
N LYS A 96 4.71 10.20 8.82
CA LYS A 96 3.44 10.18 9.56
C LYS A 96 3.59 9.95 11.07
N LYS A 97 4.80 9.61 11.54
CA LYS A 97 4.96 9.11 12.91
C LYS A 97 4.78 10.20 13.97
N ILE A 98 3.83 10.00 14.88
CA ILE A 98 3.57 10.83 16.05
C ILE A 98 3.77 10.00 17.33
N LYS A 99 4.33 10.61 18.38
CA LYS A 99 4.41 10.01 19.73
C LYS A 99 3.65 10.88 20.72
N LEU A 100 2.77 10.25 21.49
CA LEU A 100 1.96 10.85 22.54
C LEU A 100 2.51 10.49 23.92
#